data_AF-A0A7W0LLG1-F1
#
_entry.id   AF-A0A7W0LLG1-F1
#
_cell.length_a   1.000
_cell.length_b   1.000
_cell.length_c   1.000
_cell.angle_alpha   90.00
_cell.angle_beta   90.00
_cell.angle_gamma   90.00
#
_symmetry.space_group_name_H-M   'P 1'
#
loop_
_entity.id
_entity.type
_entity.pdbx_description
1 polymer ?
#
loop_
_entity_poly.entity_id
_entity_poly.type
_entity_poly.pdbx_seq_one_letter_code
_entity_poly.pdbx_strand_id
1 'polypeptide(L)'
;ARTVRLEMSTTGRDLLTRLPTLRGGPDVLGRVDGPVSQAVERLRGLHELLEERGVGDRVIFDLGLIRDLGYYTGPVWEVYDPAVGFRLGGGGRYDEMIGRFGRDLPACGTALDVDRVHVAKMAEERE
;
A
#
# COMPACT_ATOMS: atom_id res chain seq x y z
N ALA A 1 -16.78 4.33 -29.63
CA ALA A 1 -16.07 4.83 -28.44
C ALA A 1 -15.13 5.96 -28.89
N ARG A 2 -15.19 7.15 -28.26
CA ARG A 2 -14.22 8.22 -28.54
C ARG A 2 -12.93 7.90 -27.78
N THR A 3 -11.87 7.58 -28.49
CA THR A 3 -10.54 7.42 -27.91
C THR A 3 -10.00 8.80 -27.54
N VAL A 4 -9.91 9.11 -26.24
CA VAL A 4 -9.26 10.32 -25.75
C VAL A 4 -7.77 10.03 -25.66
N ARG A 5 -6.95 10.80 -26.39
CA ARG A 5 -5.50 10.74 -26.26
C ARG A 5 -5.09 11.64 -25.11
N LEU A 6 -4.53 11.05 -24.06
CA LEU A 6 -3.95 11.81 -22.95
C LEU A 6 -2.61 12.38 -23.41
N GLU A 7 -2.46 13.71 -23.34
CA GLU A 7 -1.19 14.40 -23.49
C GLU A 7 -0.32 14.05 -22.28
N MET A 8 0.69 13.21 -22.46
CA MET A 8 1.54 12.71 -21.38
C MET A 8 2.99 12.59 -21.82
N SER A 9 3.92 12.87 -20.90
CA SER A 9 5.34 12.64 -21.10
C SER A 9 5.64 11.15 -21.28
N THR A 10 6.72 10.83 -22.00
CA THR A 10 7.19 9.45 -22.18
C THR A 10 7.43 8.76 -20.84
N THR A 11 8.06 9.47 -19.89
CA THR A 11 8.29 9.00 -18.52
C THR A 11 6.98 8.69 -17.79
N GLY A 12 5.99 9.58 -17.88
CA GLY A 12 4.70 9.36 -17.25
C GLY A 12 3.97 8.14 -17.81
N ARG A 13 4.05 7.93 -19.13
CA ARG A 13 3.46 6.75 -19.78
C ARG A 13 4.13 5.46 -19.31
N ASP A 14 5.46 5.43 -19.28
CA ASP A 14 6.24 4.26 -18.86
C ASP A 14 5.89 3.87 -17.40
N LEU A 15 5.85 4.86 -16.51
CA LEU A 15 5.50 4.66 -15.10
C LEU A 15 4.08 4.10 -14.95
N LEU A 16 3.08 4.65 -15.66
CA LEU A 16 1.71 4.14 -15.57
C LEU A 16 1.59 2.67 -16.00
N THR A 17 2.39 2.24 -16.97
CA THR A 17 2.37 0.84 -17.42
C THR A 17 3.19 -0.09 -16.53
N ARG A 18 4.27 0.41 -15.91
CA ARG A 18 5.18 -0.41 -15.11
C ARG A 18 4.77 -0.55 -13.66
N LEU A 19 4.36 0.54 -12.99
CA LEU A 19 4.05 0.54 -11.55
C LEU A 19 3.09 -0.59 -11.13
N PRO A 20 1.98 -0.86 -11.84
CA PRO A 20 1.04 -1.92 -11.47
C PRO A 20 1.59 -3.36 -11.57
N THR A 21 2.75 -3.51 -12.20
CA THR A 21 3.44 -4.80 -12.36
C THR A 21 4.52 -5.03 -11.30
N LEU A 22 4.86 -4.01 -10.51
CA LEU A 22 5.94 -4.07 -9.54
C LEU A 22 5.41 -4.49 -8.18
N ARG A 23 5.55 -5.78 -7.91
CA ARG A 23 5.09 -6.44 -6.69
C ARG A 23 6.16 -7.41 -6.21
N GLY A 24 6.49 -7.40 -4.92
CA GLY A 24 7.52 -8.28 -4.37
C GLY A 24 8.13 -7.75 -3.08
N GLY A 25 9.35 -8.22 -2.80
CA GLY A 25 10.12 -7.78 -1.64
C GLY A 25 10.64 -6.34 -1.78
N PRO A 26 11.44 -5.86 -0.81
CA PRO A 26 11.98 -4.50 -0.80
C PRO A 26 12.81 -4.14 -2.04
N ASP A 27 13.33 -5.13 -2.78
CA ASP A 27 14.09 -4.95 -4.01
C ASP A 27 13.28 -4.25 -5.11
N VAL A 28 11.95 -4.38 -5.12
CA VAL A 28 11.09 -3.68 -6.11
C VAL A 28 11.14 -2.17 -5.96
N LEU A 29 11.41 -1.67 -4.75
CA LEU A 29 11.62 -0.24 -4.48
C LEU A 29 12.87 0.29 -5.19
N GLY A 30 13.84 -0.56 -5.54
CA GLY A 30 15.01 -0.19 -6.33
C GLY A 30 14.75 -0.08 -7.84
N ARG A 31 13.59 -0.55 -8.31
CA ARG A 31 13.26 -0.67 -9.75
C ARG A 31 12.50 0.54 -10.31
N VAL A 32 12.30 1.57 -9.50
CA VAL A 32 11.52 2.77 -9.83
C VAL A 32 12.23 4.02 -9.35
N ASP A 33 12.23 5.03 -10.19
CA ASP A 33 12.88 6.32 -9.98
C ASP A 33 12.08 7.47 -10.60
N GLY A 34 12.68 8.66 -10.66
CA GLY A 34 12.08 9.85 -11.26
C GLY A 34 10.97 10.47 -10.39
N PRO A 35 9.81 10.84 -10.96
CA PRO A 35 8.75 11.59 -10.26
C PRO A 35 8.24 10.98 -8.96
N VAL A 36 8.39 9.67 -8.75
CA VAL A 36 7.90 8.96 -7.56
C VAL A 36 8.97 8.66 -6.52
N SER A 37 10.22 9.08 -6.76
CA SER A 37 11.39 8.74 -5.90
C SER A 37 11.18 9.09 -4.43
N GLN A 38 10.53 10.22 -4.14
CA GLN A 38 10.27 10.63 -2.77
C GLN A 38 9.29 9.68 -2.05
N ALA A 39 8.30 9.13 -2.76
CA ALA A 39 7.37 8.14 -2.21
C ALA A 39 8.07 6.80 -1.97
N VAL A 40 8.90 6.38 -2.92
CA VAL A 40 9.74 5.17 -2.82
C VAL A 40 10.68 5.27 -1.61
N GLU A 41 11.33 6.41 -1.39
CA GLU A 41 12.24 6.59 -0.26
C GLU A 41 11.51 6.51 1.09
N ARG A 42 10.29 7.06 1.18
CA ARG A 42 9.45 6.89 2.38
C ARG A 42 9.09 5.43 2.64
N LEU A 43 8.84 4.64 1.59
CA LEU A 43 8.58 3.21 1.73
C LEU A 43 9.83 2.44 2.17
N ARG A 44 11.02 2.83 1.71
CA ARG A 44 12.30 2.26 2.19
C ARG A 44 12.50 2.55 3.67
N GLY A 45 12.34 3.79 4.11
CA GLY A 45 12.44 4.13 5.53
C GLY A 45 11.40 3.41 6.38
N LEU A 46 10.18 3.20 5.87
CA LEU A 46 9.18 2.37 6.55
C LEU A 46 9.63 0.91 6.65
N HIS A 47 10.21 0.35 5.59
CA HIS A 47 10.75 -1.01 5.60
C HIS A 47 11.86 -1.18 6.65
N GLU A 48 12.81 -0.24 6.70
CA GLU A 48 13.91 -0.24 7.69
C GLU A 48 13.37 -0.28 9.12
N LEU A 49 12.35 0.53 9.43
CA LEU A 49 11.69 0.52 10.74
C LEU A 49 10.98 -0.82 11.04
N LEU A 50 10.47 -1.52 10.03
CA LEU A 50 9.81 -2.82 10.18
C LEU A 50 10.82 -3.96 10.34
N GLU A 51 11.95 -3.89 9.64
CA GLU A 51 13.12 -4.76 9.82
C GLU A 51 13.67 -4.67 11.25
N GLU A 52 13.86 -3.45 11.77
CA GLU A 52 14.26 -3.21 13.16
C GLU A 52 13.31 -3.85 14.19
N ARG A 53 12.05 -4.09 13.80
CA ARG A 53 11.01 -4.72 14.63
C ARG A 53 10.85 -6.21 14.38
N GLY A 54 11.67 -6.80 13.50
CA GLY A 54 11.65 -8.22 13.17
C GLY A 54 10.42 -8.66 12.37
N VAL A 55 9.78 -7.73 11.64
CA VAL A 55 8.58 -8.01 10.83
C VAL A 55 8.73 -7.59 9.36
N GLY A 56 9.90 -7.14 8.93
CA GLY A 56 10.17 -6.74 7.54
C GLY A 56 9.91 -7.85 6.53
N ASP A 57 10.32 -9.08 6.86
CA ASP A 57 10.08 -10.30 6.06
C ASP A 57 8.60 -10.59 5.76
N ARG A 58 7.66 -10.00 6.52
CA ARG A 58 6.21 -10.17 6.34
C ARG A 58 5.60 -9.14 5.39
N VAL A 59 6.40 -8.22 4.86
CA VAL A 59 5.95 -7.11 4.03
C VAL A 59 6.19 -7.43 2.56
N ILE A 60 5.15 -7.24 1.75
CA ILE A 60 5.24 -7.25 0.29
C ILE A 60 4.89 -5.84 -0.19
N PHE A 61 5.74 -5.26 -1.02
CA PHE A 61 5.45 -4.01 -1.70
C PHE A 61 4.68 -4.29 -2.97
N ASP A 62 3.50 -3.71 -3.12
CA ASP A 62 2.75 -3.66 -4.37
C ASP A 62 2.56 -2.19 -4.77
N LEU A 63 3.30 -1.75 -5.79
CA LEU A 63 3.24 -0.37 -6.28
C LEU A 63 2.02 -0.09 -7.18
N GLY A 64 1.20 -1.12 -7.42
CA GLY A 64 -0.11 -1.02 -8.05
C GLY A 64 -1.26 -0.94 -7.06
N LEU A 65 -1.00 -1.10 -5.76
CA LEU A 65 -2.06 -1.05 -4.74
C LEU A 65 -2.67 0.34 -4.66
N ILE A 66 -3.96 0.42 -4.99
CA ILE A 66 -4.78 1.61 -4.87
C ILE A 66 -5.98 1.24 -4.00
N ARG A 67 -6.39 2.15 -3.11
CA ARG A 67 -7.63 2.01 -2.35
C ARG A 67 -8.64 3.05 -2.81
N ASP A 68 -9.91 2.66 -2.90
CA ASP A 68 -11.01 3.50 -3.40
C ASP A 68 -11.32 4.74 -2.55
N LEU A 69 -10.77 4.77 -1.32
CA LEU A 69 -10.99 5.83 -0.37
C LEU A 69 -10.00 6.98 -0.63
N GLY A 70 -10.46 8.02 -1.35
CA GLY A 70 -9.66 9.20 -1.70
C GLY A 70 -9.26 10.12 -0.54
N TYR A 71 -9.16 9.61 0.69
CA TYR A 71 -8.72 10.37 1.87
C TYR A 71 -7.28 10.02 2.31
N TYR A 72 -6.65 9.00 1.73
CA TYR A 72 -5.27 8.64 2.06
C TYR A 72 -4.28 9.61 1.42
N THR A 73 -3.27 10.02 2.19
CA THR A 73 -2.26 11.02 1.81
C THR A 73 -0.84 10.44 1.78
N GLY A 74 -0.68 9.15 2.06
CA GLY A 74 0.62 8.49 2.17
C GLY A 74 0.53 6.99 1.91
N PRO A 75 1.37 6.15 2.56
CA PRO A 75 1.33 4.72 2.34
C PRO A 75 -0.03 4.15 2.74
N VAL A 76 -0.47 3.16 1.98
CA VAL A 76 -1.62 2.31 2.26
C VAL A 76 -1.18 0.87 2.30
N TRP A 77 -1.91 0.03 3.02
CA TRP A 77 -1.60 -1.38 3.13
C TRP A 77 -2.88 -2.21 3.28
N GLU A 78 -2.73 -3.48 2.97
CA GLU A 78 -3.73 -4.51 3.15
C GLU A 78 -3.12 -5.65 3.95
N VAL A 79 -3.95 -6.29 4.79
CA VAL A 79 -3.54 -7.40 5.65
C VAL A 79 -4.15 -8.67 5.09
N TYR A 80 -3.29 -9.66 4.87
CA TYR A 80 -3.62 -10.99 4.37
C TYR A 80 -3.07 -12.05 5.30
N ASP A 81 -3.65 -13.23 5.19
CA ASP A 81 -3.18 -14.43 5.85
C ASP A 81 -3.03 -15.53 4.78
N PRO A 82 -1.91 -16.28 4.76
CA PRO A 82 -1.66 -17.30 3.73
C PRO A 82 -2.71 -18.41 3.66
N ALA A 83 -3.39 -18.71 4.78
CA ALA A 83 -4.42 -19.74 4.84
C ALA A 83 -5.71 -19.35 4.11
N VAL A 84 -5.87 -18.07 3.72
CA VAL A 84 -7.08 -17.58 3.05
C VAL A 84 -6.80 -16.69 1.84
N GLY A 85 -7.63 -16.82 0.80
CA GLY A 85 -7.51 -16.03 -0.44
C GLY A 85 -8.12 -14.63 -0.39
N PHE A 86 -8.47 -14.11 0.78
CA PHE A 86 -9.13 -12.81 0.93
C PHE A 86 -8.45 -11.90 1.95
N ARG A 87 -8.65 -10.59 1.78
CA ARG A 87 -8.12 -9.55 2.67
C ARG A 87 -8.81 -9.58 4.03
N LEU A 88 -8.04 -9.57 5.11
CA LEU A 88 -8.51 -9.48 6.50
C LEU A 88 -8.74 -8.05 6.96
N GLY A 89 -7.97 -7.11 6.42
CA GLY A 89 -8.02 -5.74 6.87
C GLY A 89 -7.08 -4.84 6.07
N GLY A 90 -6.89 -3.62 6.54
CA GLY A 90 -6.05 -2.66 5.86
C GLY A 90 -6.11 -1.29 6.49
N GLY A 91 -5.22 -0.43 6.03
CA GLY A 91 -5.01 0.87 6.62
C GLY A 91 -4.24 1.79 5.70
N GLY A 92 -3.82 2.90 6.29
CA GLY A 92 -3.01 3.89 5.60
C GLY A 92 -2.82 5.16 6.42
N ARG A 93 -2.06 6.09 5.83
CA ARG A 93 -1.86 7.45 6.35
C ARG A 93 -2.84 8.43 5.70
N TYR A 94 -3.47 9.29 6.50
CA TYR A 94 -4.58 10.19 6.11
C TYR A 94 -4.49 11.54 6.83
N ASP A 95 -3.44 12.30 6.53
CA ASP A 95 -3.08 13.51 7.28
C ASP A 95 -4.10 14.66 7.16
N GLU A 96 -4.86 14.69 6.08
CA GLU A 96 -5.85 15.76 5.83
C GLU A 96 -7.21 15.49 6.49
N MET A 97 -7.44 14.30 7.05
CA MET A 97 -8.76 13.91 7.57
C MET A 97 -9.15 14.72 8.80
N ILE A 98 -8.24 14.88 9.77
CA ILE A 98 -8.53 15.60 11.01
C ILE A 98 -8.71 17.11 10.76
N GLY A 99 -7.99 17.66 9.77
CA GLY A 99 -8.11 19.07 9.36
C GLY A 99 -9.54 19.48 9.03
N ARG A 100 -10.34 18.56 8.48
CA ARG A 100 -11.78 18.76 8.18
C ARG A 100 -12.65 19.00 9.42
N PHE A 101 -12.14 18.68 10.61
CA PHE A 101 -12.79 18.85 11.90
C PHE A 101 -12.16 19.98 12.75
N GLY A 102 -11.28 20.81 12.15
CA GLY A 102 -10.78 22.04 12.77
C GLY A 102 -9.38 21.96 13.37
N ARG A 103 -8.63 20.88 13.16
CA ARG A 103 -7.22 20.76 13.59
C ARG A 103 -6.39 19.97 12.58
N ASP A 104 -5.33 20.58 12.07
CA ASP A 104 -4.40 19.88 11.17
C ASP A 104 -3.49 18.97 11.99
N LEU A 105 -3.79 17.67 11.95
CA LEU A 105 -3.02 16.64 12.65
C LEU A 105 -2.80 15.44 11.71
N PRO A 106 -1.54 15.04 11.47
CA PRO A 106 -1.25 13.84 10.71
C PRO A 106 -1.78 12.61 11.43
N ALA A 107 -2.25 11.62 10.68
CA ALA A 107 -2.89 10.44 11.24
C ALA A 107 -2.63 9.22 10.37
N CYS A 108 -2.52 8.06 11.01
CA CYS A 108 -2.48 6.77 10.34
C CYS A 108 -3.21 5.74 11.22
N GLY A 109 -3.70 4.67 10.61
CA GLY A 109 -4.46 3.67 11.32
C GLY A 109 -4.73 2.45 10.46
N THR A 110 -5.17 1.38 11.12
CA THR A 110 -5.54 0.11 10.50
C THR A 110 -6.90 -0.34 11.02
N ALA A 111 -7.64 -1.06 10.20
CA ALA A 111 -8.86 -1.75 10.60
C ALA A 111 -8.81 -3.21 10.15
N LEU A 112 -9.27 -4.11 11.00
CA LEU A 112 -9.41 -5.54 10.73
C LEU A 112 -10.87 -5.93 10.79
N ASP A 113 -11.27 -6.84 9.90
CA ASP A 113 -12.56 -7.50 9.91
C ASP A 113 -12.46 -8.73 10.83
N VAL A 114 -13.11 -8.67 11.99
CA VAL A 114 -13.00 -9.70 13.04
C VAL A 114 -13.56 -11.04 12.57
N ASP A 115 -14.62 -11.03 11.75
CA ASP A 115 -15.22 -12.26 11.24
C ASP A 115 -14.25 -12.94 10.26
N ARG A 116 -13.59 -12.15 9.40
CA ARG A 116 -12.56 -12.67 8.49
C ARG A 116 -11.33 -13.20 9.22
N VAL A 117 -10.89 -12.51 10.26
CA VAL A 117 -9.78 -12.98 11.11
C VAL A 117 -10.15 -14.31 11.78
N HIS A 118 -11.40 -14.45 12.26
CA HIS A 118 -11.87 -15.71 12.82
C HIS A 118 -11.84 -16.84 11.78
N VAL A 119 -12.33 -16.59 10.56
CA VAL A 119 -12.27 -17.58 9.47
C VAL A 119 -10.83 -17.96 9.13
N ALA A 120 -9.90 -17.00 9.04
CA ALA A 120 -8.49 -17.27 8.78
C ALA A 120 -7.87 -18.17 9.86
N LYS A 121 -8.10 -17.86 11.14
CA LYS A 121 -7.65 -18.69 12.25
C LYS A 121 -8.19 -20.14 12.16
N MET A 122 -9.46 -20.30 11.83
CA MET A 122 -10.07 -21.63 11.66
C MET A 122 -9.52 -22.40 10.45
N ALA A 123 -8.95 -21.69 9.46
CA ALA A 123 -8.29 -22.31 8.31
C ALA A 123 -6.88 -22.78 8.65
N GLU A 124 -6.09 -21.97 9.38
CA GLU A 124 -4.75 -22.36 9.87
C GLU A 124 -4.81 -23.64 10.73
N GLU A 125 -5.83 -23.79 11.57
CA GLU A 125 -5.99 -24.97 12.45
C GLU A 125 -6.32 -26.27 11.69
N ARG A 126 -6.63 -26.20 10.38
CA ARG A 126 -6.98 -27.35 9.54
C ARG A 126 -5.84 -27.83 8.65
N GLU A 127 -4.76 -27.05 8.54
CA GLU A 127 -3.51 -27.43 7.87
C GLU A 127 -2.59 -28.22 8.81
#